data_AF-A0A2Z2M4T6-F1
#
_entry.id   AF-A0A2Z2M4T6-F1
#
_cell.length_a   1.000
_cell.length_b   1.000
_cell.length_c   1.000
_cell.angle_alpha   90.00
_cell.angle_beta   90.00
_cell.angle_gamma   90.00
#
_symmetry.space_group_name_H-M   'P 1'
#
loop_
_entity.id
_entity.type
_entity.pdbx_description
1 polymer ?
#
loop_
_entity_poly.entity_id
_entity_poly.type
_entity_poly.pdbx_seq_one_letter_code
_entity_poly.pdbx_strand_id
1 'polypeptide(L)'
;MLLKRVSRGLLVVSRNTYHQWVKRSGVEPDKFIWLSRAELDGAIDPGKLHVLQREILTFLETHSPASIYFEGIEYLVLYNDFPGVAKFLFSVKDAVLINNSLMLLFLPKGILDSKQESVMAREFEPIDEKELTRRILNALPEKERAEIALFGALPPAKEQESEGSKGASAEGPEEGSRAGEEEAEEA
;
A
#
# COMPACT_ATOMS: atom_id res chain seq x y z
N MET A 1 -6.59 10.33 9.32
CA MET A 1 -5.72 9.14 9.25
C MET A 1 -5.02 8.97 10.59
N LEU A 2 -4.99 7.75 11.15
CA LEU A 2 -4.44 7.48 12.50
C LEU A 2 -2.95 7.83 12.65
N LEU A 3 -2.18 7.86 11.56
CA LEU A 3 -0.75 8.21 11.55
C LEU A 3 -0.45 9.59 12.16
N LYS A 4 -1.28 10.61 11.91
CA LYS A 4 -1.08 11.95 12.49
C LYS A 4 -1.33 12.00 14.00
N ARG A 5 -2.00 10.98 14.57
CA ARG A 5 -2.26 10.89 16.01
C ARG A 5 -1.14 10.18 16.78
N VAL A 6 -0.39 9.30 16.11
CA VAL A 6 0.74 8.57 16.73
C VAL A 6 2.09 9.27 16.56
N SER A 7 2.11 10.44 15.93
CA SER A 7 3.34 11.18 15.62
C SER A 7 3.14 12.69 15.67
N ARG A 8 4.24 13.45 15.75
CA ARG A 8 4.23 14.92 15.77
C ARG A 8 4.19 15.53 14.37
N GLY A 9 4.40 14.74 13.33
CA GLY A 9 4.34 15.19 11.94
C GLY A 9 4.19 14.03 10.98
N LEU A 10 3.51 14.30 9.86
CA LEU A 10 3.33 13.40 8.73
C LEU A 10 4.06 13.94 7.51
N LEU A 11 5.05 13.20 7.02
CA LEU A 11 5.65 13.42 5.70
C LEU A 11 5.10 12.41 4.71
N VAL A 12 4.70 12.92 3.54
CA VAL A 12 4.23 12.10 2.43
C VAL A 12 5.19 12.24 1.25
N VAL A 13 5.66 11.12 0.73
CA VAL A 13 6.34 11.01 -0.57
C VAL A 13 5.40 10.30 -1.53
N SER A 14 5.09 10.94 -2.67
CA SER A 14 4.14 10.39 -3.63
C SER A 14 4.38 10.87 -5.06
N ARG A 15 4.01 10.07 -6.06
CA ARG A 15 3.91 10.51 -7.46
C ARG A 15 2.60 11.26 -7.77
N ASN A 16 1.59 11.08 -6.94
CA ASN A 16 0.36 11.86 -7.03
C ASN A 16 0.64 13.28 -6.56
N THR A 17 -0.02 14.25 -7.17
CA THR A 17 0.07 15.65 -6.70
C THR A 17 -0.51 15.77 -5.29
N TYR A 18 -0.10 16.81 -4.55
CA TYR A 18 -0.64 17.12 -3.22
C TYR A 18 -2.18 17.11 -3.22
N HIS A 19 -2.81 17.81 -4.16
CA HIS A 19 -4.27 17.91 -4.24
C HIS A 19 -4.94 16.55 -4.46
N GLN A 20 -4.38 15.70 -5.33
CA GLN A 20 -4.91 14.35 -5.56
C GLN A 20 -4.79 13.48 -4.30
N TRP A 21 -3.65 13.58 -3.60
CA TRP A 21 -3.42 12.79 -2.39
C TRP A 21 -4.34 13.23 -1.25
N VAL A 22 -4.44 14.53 -0.97
CA VAL A 22 -5.31 15.07 0.09
C VAL A 22 -6.79 14.76 -0.20
N LYS A 23 -7.24 14.93 -1.45
CA LYS A 23 -8.61 14.58 -1.84
C LYS A 23 -8.94 13.11 -1.58
N ARG A 24 -7.97 12.22 -1.80
CA ARG A 24 -8.14 10.76 -1.60
C ARG A 24 -8.03 10.35 -0.14
N SER A 25 -7.09 10.92 0.60
CA SER A 25 -6.78 10.52 1.98
C SER A 25 -7.63 11.24 3.02
N GLY A 26 -8.16 12.42 2.69
CA GLY A 26 -8.84 13.30 3.63
C GLY A 26 -7.91 13.89 4.71
N VAL A 27 -6.60 13.92 4.46
CA VAL A 27 -5.59 14.39 5.43
C VAL A 27 -4.63 15.35 4.78
N GLU A 28 -4.26 16.40 5.52
CA GLU A 28 -3.19 17.31 5.14
C GLU A 28 -1.88 16.94 5.87
N PRO A 29 -0.83 16.56 5.13
CA PRO A 29 0.47 16.25 5.69
C PRO A 29 1.24 17.53 6.02
N ASP A 30 2.11 17.45 7.02
CA ASP A 30 2.95 18.57 7.47
C ASP A 30 4.11 18.83 6.49
N LYS A 31 4.54 17.80 5.74
CA LYS A 31 5.42 17.94 4.58
C LYS A 31 4.97 17.03 3.44
N PHE A 32 4.96 17.56 2.22
CA PHE A 32 4.64 16.80 1.02
C PHE A 32 5.80 16.88 0.02
N ILE A 33 6.27 15.73 -0.43
CA ILE A 33 7.27 15.59 -1.47
C ILE A 33 6.59 14.96 -2.68
N TRP A 34 6.55 15.71 -3.78
CA TRP A 34 6.03 15.20 -5.03
C TRP A 34 7.16 14.60 -5.87
N LEU A 35 7.16 13.29 -6.07
CA LEU A 35 8.11 12.62 -6.95
C LEU A 35 7.79 12.93 -8.41
N SER A 36 8.55 13.86 -8.99
CA SER A 36 8.34 14.36 -10.34
C SER A 36 9.62 14.97 -10.89
N ARG A 37 9.80 14.94 -12.21
CA ARG A 37 10.87 15.67 -12.90
C ARG A 37 10.47 17.10 -13.26
N ALA A 38 9.25 17.52 -12.91
CA ALA A 38 8.83 18.89 -13.12
C ALA A 38 9.68 19.84 -12.24
N GLU A 39 10.11 20.96 -12.82
CA GLU A 39 10.82 22.02 -12.09
C GLU A 39 9.81 22.90 -11.34
N LEU A 40 9.13 22.31 -10.37
CA LEU A 40 8.14 22.97 -9.53
C LEU A 40 8.53 22.86 -8.06
N ASP A 41 8.08 23.83 -7.26
CA ASP A 41 8.34 23.81 -5.83
C ASP A 41 7.70 22.57 -5.16
N GLY A 42 8.40 21.99 -4.20
CA GLY A 42 8.02 20.72 -3.55
C GLY A 42 8.15 19.46 -4.43
N ALA A 43 8.56 19.58 -5.70
CA ALA A 43 8.88 18.44 -6.56
C ALA A 43 10.34 17.99 -6.35
N ILE A 44 10.56 16.67 -6.27
CA ILE A 44 11.89 16.07 -6.23
C ILE A 44 12.01 15.07 -7.37
N ASP A 45 13.06 15.25 -8.17
CA ASP A 45 13.42 14.33 -9.24
C ASP A 45 13.71 12.93 -8.67
N PRO A 46 13.05 11.86 -9.15
CA PRO A 46 13.27 10.49 -8.66
C PRO A 46 14.72 10.01 -8.80
N GLY A 47 15.51 10.56 -9.74
CA GLY A 47 16.94 10.27 -9.89
C GLY A 47 17.83 10.95 -8.84
N LYS A 48 17.29 11.88 -8.05
CA LYS A 48 18.04 12.62 -7.02
C LYS A 48 17.80 12.03 -5.63
N LEU A 49 18.10 10.73 -5.45
CA LEU A 49 17.91 10.01 -4.18
C LEU A 49 18.55 10.73 -2.97
N HIS A 50 19.71 11.34 -3.16
CA HIS A 50 20.41 12.10 -2.10
C HIS A 50 19.63 13.33 -1.62
N VAL A 51 18.89 14.00 -2.53
CA VAL A 51 18.02 15.14 -2.17
C VAL A 51 16.84 14.63 -1.37
N LEU A 52 16.16 13.58 -1.88
CA LEU A 52 15.04 12.95 -1.21
C LEU A 52 15.41 12.47 0.21
N GLN A 53 16.57 11.84 0.35
CA GLN A 53 17.09 11.39 1.64
C GLN A 53 17.26 12.55 2.61
N ARG A 54 17.95 13.61 2.19
CA ARG A 54 18.14 14.80 3.04
C ARG A 54 16.82 15.37 3.51
N GLU A 55 15.84 15.53 2.60
CA GLU A 55 14.53 16.10 2.95
C GLU A 55 13.76 15.27 3.98
N ILE A 56 13.89 13.94 3.92
CA ILE A 56 13.29 13.00 4.87
C ILE A 56 14.03 13.05 6.22
N LEU A 57 15.36 13.04 6.21
CA LEU A 57 16.17 13.08 7.44
C LEU A 57 15.94 14.39 8.21
N THR A 58 15.95 15.54 7.52
CA THR A 58 15.64 16.84 8.14
C THR A 58 14.23 16.86 8.73
N PHE A 59 13.27 16.19 8.10
CA PHE A 59 11.92 16.08 8.66
C PHE A 59 11.90 15.23 9.95
N LEU A 60 12.59 14.09 9.97
CA LEU A 60 12.71 13.24 11.15
C LEU A 60 13.35 13.98 12.33
N GLU A 61 14.42 14.76 12.07
CA GLU A 61 15.11 15.56 13.10
C GLU A 61 14.20 16.61 13.73
N THR A 62 13.29 17.19 12.94
CA THR A 62 12.43 18.30 13.39
C THR A 62 11.08 17.85 13.95
N HIS A 63 10.61 16.64 13.60
CA HIS A 63 9.26 16.16 13.93
C HIS A 63 9.24 14.81 14.68
N SER A 64 10.31 14.40 15.35
CA SER A 64 10.37 13.11 16.06
C SER A 64 9.45 13.05 17.32
N PRO A 65 8.65 11.97 17.49
CA PRO A 65 8.45 10.86 16.55
C PRO A 65 7.60 11.29 15.36
N ALA A 66 8.01 10.94 14.14
CA ALA A 66 7.33 11.32 12.90
C ALA A 66 6.72 10.09 12.19
N SER A 67 5.78 10.33 11.29
CA SER A 67 5.27 9.32 10.37
C SER A 67 5.69 9.64 8.94
N ILE A 68 6.23 8.65 8.24
CA ILE A 68 6.58 8.72 6.82
C ILE A 68 5.63 7.80 6.05
N TYR A 69 4.90 8.38 5.11
CA TYR A 69 4.13 7.65 4.12
C TYR A 69 4.87 7.72 2.78
N PHE A 70 5.28 6.58 2.24
CA PHE A 70 6.12 6.55 1.05
C PHE A 70 5.52 5.64 -0.03
N GLU A 71 4.99 6.25 -1.09
CA GLU A 71 4.58 5.55 -2.32
C GLU A 71 5.41 5.99 -3.53
N GLY A 72 5.41 5.19 -4.61
CA GLY A 72 6.11 5.51 -5.86
C GLY A 72 7.50 4.89 -6.01
N ILE A 73 7.78 3.78 -5.33
CA ILE A 73 9.09 3.10 -5.40
C ILE A 73 9.39 2.61 -6.81
N GLU A 74 8.38 2.20 -7.57
CA GLU A 74 8.50 1.86 -8.98
C GLU A 74 9.09 2.99 -9.81
N TYR A 75 8.84 4.24 -9.42
CA TYR A 75 9.37 5.40 -10.11
C TYR A 75 10.81 5.70 -9.69
N LEU A 76 11.22 5.37 -8.47
CA LEU A 76 12.63 5.43 -8.10
C LEU A 76 13.44 4.39 -8.87
N VAL A 77 12.95 3.15 -8.94
CA VAL A 77 13.61 2.05 -9.67
C VAL A 77 13.63 2.30 -11.18
N LEU A 78 12.67 3.05 -11.72
CA LEU A 78 12.69 3.43 -13.13
C LEU A 78 13.86 4.38 -13.50
N TYR A 79 14.34 5.20 -12.54
CA TYR A 79 15.37 6.22 -12.77
C TYR A 79 16.72 5.89 -12.12
N ASN A 80 16.79 4.85 -11.31
CA ASN A 80 17.98 4.45 -10.57
C ASN A 80 18.13 2.93 -10.62
N ASP A 81 19.34 2.43 -10.41
CA ASP A 81 19.53 1.01 -10.21
C ASP A 81 18.95 0.56 -8.87
N PHE A 82 18.48 -0.69 -8.81
CA PHE A 82 17.91 -1.24 -7.58
C PHE A 82 18.86 -1.15 -6.38
N PRO A 83 20.18 -1.46 -6.50
CA PRO A 83 21.10 -1.31 -5.38
C PRO A 83 21.16 0.12 -4.81
N GLY A 84 21.06 1.16 -5.66
CA GLY A 84 20.97 2.54 -5.22
C GLY A 84 19.70 2.82 -4.43
N VAL A 85 18.54 2.40 -4.95
CA VAL A 85 17.24 2.55 -4.29
C VAL A 85 17.19 1.81 -2.95
N ALA A 86 17.69 0.57 -2.91
CA ALA A 86 17.71 -0.25 -1.70
C ALA A 86 18.57 0.39 -0.60
N LYS A 87 19.80 0.82 -0.92
CA LYS A 87 20.68 1.52 0.04
C LYS A 87 20.04 2.80 0.58
N PHE A 88 19.39 3.57 -0.29
CA PHE A 88 18.62 4.75 0.09
C PHE A 88 17.50 4.39 1.09
N LEU A 89 16.66 3.40 0.76
CA LEU A 89 15.55 2.99 1.63
C LEU A 89 16.04 2.43 2.98
N PHE A 90 17.14 1.68 2.99
CA PHE A 90 17.72 1.15 4.24
C PHE A 90 18.28 2.27 5.11
N SER A 91 18.97 3.25 4.51
CA SER A 91 19.45 4.41 5.26
C SER A 91 18.30 5.23 5.86
N VAL A 92 17.21 5.41 5.12
CA VAL A 92 16.00 6.07 5.66
C VAL A 92 15.38 5.23 6.78
N LYS A 93 15.29 3.90 6.63
CA LYS A 93 14.78 3.00 7.67
C LYS A 93 15.59 3.11 8.96
N ASP A 94 16.91 3.11 8.86
CA ASP A 94 17.79 3.23 10.03
C ASP A 94 17.55 4.56 10.76
N ALA A 95 17.40 5.66 10.01
CA ALA A 95 17.07 6.95 10.60
C ALA A 95 15.68 6.96 11.27
N VAL A 96 14.69 6.30 10.67
CA VAL A 96 13.34 6.14 11.27
C VAL A 96 13.42 5.39 12.59
N LEU A 97 14.20 4.31 12.66
CA LEU A 97 14.43 3.54 13.88
C LEU A 97 15.09 4.39 14.96
N ILE A 98 16.15 5.12 14.62
CA ILE A 98 16.87 6.01 15.57
C ILE A 98 15.93 7.09 16.13
N ASN A 99 15.04 7.62 15.30
CA ASN A 99 14.12 8.70 15.68
C ASN A 99 12.78 8.19 16.28
N ASN A 100 12.68 6.92 16.67
CA ASN A 100 11.45 6.29 17.19
C ASN A 100 10.21 6.61 16.34
N SER A 101 10.38 6.62 15.03
CA SER A 101 9.39 7.08 14.06
C SER A 101 8.76 5.90 13.32
N LEU A 102 7.70 6.16 12.56
CA LEU A 102 7.01 5.16 11.74
C LEU A 102 7.28 5.41 10.27
N MET A 103 7.53 4.35 9.49
CA MET A 103 7.60 4.41 8.04
C MET A 103 6.66 3.36 7.44
N LEU A 104 5.76 3.82 6.58
CA LEU A 104 4.92 2.98 5.74
C LEU A 104 5.39 3.08 4.30
N LEU A 105 5.93 1.97 3.80
CA LEU A 105 6.46 1.84 2.45
C LEU A 105 5.46 1.07 1.58
N PHE A 106 5.04 1.68 0.48
CA PHE A 106 4.14 1.07 -0.50
C PHE A 106 4.97 0.58 -1.69
N LEU A 107 5.08 -0.74 -1.80
CA LEU A 107 5.80 -1.41 -2.86
C LEU A 107 4.81 -2.23 -3.71
N PRO A 108 4.51 -1.83 -4.95
CA PRO A 108 3.65 -2.62 -5.82
C PRO A 108 4.33 -3.94 -6.21
N LYS A 109 3.54 -5.02 -6.31
CA LYS A 109 4.04 -6.33 -6.76
C LYS A 109 4.47 -6.28 -8.24
N GLY A 110 5.47 -7.06 -8.60
CA GLY A 110 5.90 -7.22 -10.00
C GLY A 110 6.74 -6.05 -10.56
N ILE A 111 7.16 -5.13 -9.70
CA ILE A 111 8.08 -4.04 -10.03
C ILE A 111 9.54 -4.47 -9.89
N LEU A 112 9.80 -5.41 -8.98
CA LEU A 112 11.11 -5.92 -8.63
C LEU A 112 11.23 -7.38 -9.10
N ASP A 113 12.44 -7.82 -9.40
CA ASP A 113 12.69 -9.25 -9.62
C ASP A 113 12.64 -10.04 -8.30
N SER A 114 12.54 -11.37 -8.36
CA SER A 114 12.38 -12.22 -7.17
C SER A 114 13.52 -12.09 -6.14
N LYS A 115 14.74 -11.80 -6.59
CA LYS A 115 15.90 -11.57 -5.72
C LYS A 115 15.78 -10.21 -5.04
N GLN A 116 15.39 -9.18 -5.77
CA GLN A 116 15.15 -7.84 -5.26
C GLN A 116 13.98 -7.82 -4.27
N GLU A 117 12.87 -8.49 -4.57
CA GLU A 117 11.74 -8.67 -3.64
C GLU A 117 12.19 -9.36 -2.34
N SER A 118 13.00 -10.41 -2.44
CA SER A 118 13.54 -11.12 -1.27
C SER A 118 14.44 -10.23 -0.40
N VAL A 119 15.22 -9.34 -1.02
CA VAL A 119 16.03 -8.35 -0.30
C VAL A 119 15.14 -7.35 0.44
N MET A 120 14.12 -6.81 -0.24
CA MET A 120 13.20 -5.85 0.38
C MET A 120 12.39 -6.47 1.53
N ALA A 121 11.88 -7.70 1.36
CA ALA A 121 11.06 -8.37 2.37
C ALA A 121 11.82 -8.69 3.67
N ARG A 122 13.14 -8.84 3.60
CA ARG A 122 14.00 -9.01 4.80
C ARG A 122 14.11 -7.72 5.61
N GLU A 123 14.08 -6.58 4.94
CA GLU A 123 14.28 -5.27 5.57
C GLU A 123 12.97 -4.56 5.92
N PHE A 124 11.89 -4.87 5.20
CA PHE A 124 10.55 -4.33 5.34
C PHE A 124 9.55 -5.48 5.43
N GLU A 125 9.19 -5.85 6.67
CA GLU A 125 8.20 -6.88 6.95
C GLU A 125 6.83 -6.46 6.34
N PRO A 126 6.22 -7.29 5.47
CA PRO A 126 4.87 -7.02 4.98
C PRO A 126 3.87 -6.98 6.13
N ILE A 127 3.03 -5.96 6.15
CA ILE A 127 1.99 -5.77 7.16
C ILE A 127 0.63 -5.65 6.48
N ASP A 128 -0.36 -6.39 6.95
CA ASP A 128 -1.74 -6.25 6.48
C ASP A 128 -2.46 -5.09 7.19
N GLU A 129 -3.63 -4.71 6.67
CA GLU A 129 -4.39 -3.57 7.20
C GLU A 129 -4.85 -3.77 8.65
N LYS A 130 -5.21 -5.00 9.03
CA LYS A 130 -5.70 -5.31 10.39
C LYS A 130 -4.56 -5.18 11.38
N GLU A 131 -3.41 -5.76 11.06
CA GLU A 131 -2.21 -5.72 11.88
C GLU A 131 -1.64 -4.30 11.96
N LEU A 132 -1.64 -3.55 10.86
CA LEU A 132 -1.24 -2.14 10.86
C LEU A 132 -2.12 -1.31 11.79
N THR A 133 -3.43 -1.46 11.68
CA THR A 133 -4.39 -0.77 12.54
C THR A 133 -4.16 -1.13 14.01
N ARG A 134 -3.98 -2.41 14.31
CA ARG A 134 -3.68 -2.89 15.67
C ARG A 134 -2.40 -2.28 16.23
N ARG A 135 -1.30 -2.29 15.46
CA ARG A 135 0.00 -1.71 15.88
C ARG A 135 -0.13 -0.21 16.14
N ILE A 136 -0.80 0.53 15.26
CA ILE A 136 -1.01 1.98 15.43
C ILE A 136 -1.86 2.27 16.67
N LEU A 137 -2.95 1.54 16.90
CA LEU A 137 -3.79 1.73 18.09
C LEU A 137 -3.02 1.45 19.38
N ASN A 138 -2.16 0.43 19.39
CA ASN A 138 -1.32 0.12 20.55
C ASN A 138 -0.23 1.18 20.79
N ALA A 139 0.24 1.84 19.74
CA ALA A 139 1.22 2.92 19.84
C ALA A 139 0.63 4.25 20.35
N LEU A 140 -0.70 4.41 20.38
CA LEU A 140 -1.34 5.59 20.95
C LEU A 140 -1.08 5.69 22.47
N PRO A 141 -0.94 6.92 23.02
CA PRO A 141 -0.86 7.13 24.45
C PRO A 141 -2.05 6.51 25.20
N GLU A 142 -1.83 5.98 26.41
CA GLU A 142 -2.85 5.27 27.19
C GLU A 142 -4.13 6.11 27.40
N LYS A 143 -3.96 7.41 27.66
CA LYS A 143 -5.06 8.36 27.81
C LYS A 143 -5.93 8.46 26.55
N GLU A 144 -5.31 8.48 25.37
CA GLU A 144 -6.05 8.49 24.10
C GLU A 144 -6.74 7.15 23.80
N ARG A 145 -6.17 6.02 24.25
CA ARG A 145 -6.78 4.69 24.10
C ARG A 145 -8.03 4.53 24.96
N ALA A 146 -8.01 5.07 26.18
CA ALA A 146 -9.13 4.96 27.13
C ALA A 146 -10.34 5.83 26.75
N GLU A 147 -10.15 6.89 25.97
CA GLU A 147 -11.20 7.83 25.55
C GLU A 147 -11.92 7.42 24.25
N ILE A 148 -11.57 6.28 23.64
CA ILE A 148 -12.21 5.82 22.40
C ILE A 148 -13.59 5.21 22.70
N ALA A 149 -14.64 6.02 22.65
CA ALA A 149 -16.01 5.53 22.60
C ALA A 149 -16.30 4.94 21.20
N LEU A 150 -16.56 3.63 21.13
CA LEU A 150 -16.87 2.90 19.90
C LEU A 150 -18.35 2.50 19.88
N PHE A 151 -19.05 2.88 18.81
CA PHE A 151 -20.41 2.45 18.53
C PHE A 151 -20.48 1.97 17.08
N GLY A 152 -20.90 0.73 16.86
CA GLY A 152 -21.01 0.16 15.51
C GLY A 152 -21.74 -1.19 15.49
N ALA A 153 -22.35 -1.51 14.36
CA ALA A 153 -22.92 -2.82 14.08
C ALA A 153 -22.00 -3.56 13.10
N LEU A 154 -21.49 -4.73 13.49
CA LEU A 154 -20.71 -5.57 12.59
C LEU A 154 -21.66 -6.30 11.62
N PRO A 155 -21.43 -6.23 10.30
CA PRO A 155 -22.19 -7.06 9.37
C PRO A 155 -21.87 -8.54 9.62
N PRO A 156 -22.83 -9.46 9.44
CA PRO A 156 -22.56 -10.89 9.52
C PRO A 156 -21.45 -11.25 8.52
N ALA A 157 -20.45 -12.02 8.98
CA ALA A 157 -19.32 -12.42 8.15
C ALA A 157 -19.83 -13.13 6.90
N LYS A 158 -19.34 -12.73 5.71
CA LYS A 158 -19.57 -13.52 4.50
C LYS A 158 -18.78 -14.81 4.65
N GLU A 159 -19.48 -15.95 4.67
CA GLU A 159 -18.88 -17.26 4.56
C GLU A 159 -18.03 -17.29 3.29
N GLN A 160 -16.74 -17.57 3.45
CA GLN A 160 -15.88 -17.88 2.32
C GLN A 160 -16.43 -19.16 1.72
N GLU A 161 -17.09 -19.05 0.57
CA GLU A 161 -17.41 -20.21 -0.25
C GLU A 161 -16.10 -20.97 -0.49
N SER A 162 -16.02 -22.14 0.11
CA SER A 162 -14.99 -23.11 -0.20
C SER A 162 -15.22 -23.52 -1.65
N GLU A 163 -14.30 -23.15 -2.53
CA GLU A 163 -14.13 -23.84 -3.81
C GLU A 163 -13.58 -25.25 -3.50
N GLY A 164 -14.47 -26.09 -2.99
CA GLY A 164 -14.30 -27.53 -2.87
C GLY A 164 -14.60 -28.17 -4.22
N SER A 165 -13.52 -28.55 -4.91
CA SER A 165 -13.40 -29.77 -5.71
C SER A 165 -14.70 -30.36 -6.29
N LYS A 166 -14.90 -30.22 -7.59
CA LYS A 166 -15.62 -31.23 -8.38
C LYS A 166 -14.74 -31.73 -9.51
N GLY A 167 -13.87 -32.67 -9.15
CA GLY A 167 -13.31 -33.64 -10.07
C GLY A 167 -14.25 -34.85 -10.23
N ALA A 168 -14.69 -35.01 -11.48
CA ALA A 168 -14.95 -36.26 -12.22
C ALA A 168 -16.10 -37.23 -11.87
N SER A 169 -16.75 -37.65 -12.98
CA SER A 169 -17.37 -38.96 -13.31
C SER A 169 -18.89 -38.89 -13.43
N ALA A 170 -19.58 -39.53 -14.38
CA ALA A 170 -19.29 -40.15 -15.66
C ALA A 170 -20.67 -40.57 -16.22
N GLU A 171 -20.78 -40.66 -17.55
CA GLU A 171 -21.67 -41.56 -18.33
C GLU A 171 -23.21 -41.40 -18.28
N GLY A 172 -23.81 -41.48 -19.48
CA GLY A 172 -25.26 -41.46 -19.75
C GLY A 172 -25.98 -42.77 -19.41
N PRO A 173 -27.24 -42.92 -19.86
CA PRO A 173 -27.45 -43.54 -21.17
C PRO A 173 -28.59 -42.94 -22.03
N GLU A 174 -28.58 -43.38 -23.28
CA GLU A 174 -29.54 -43.15 -24.38
C GLU A 174 -30.97 -43.66 -24.11
N GLU A 175 -31.93 -43.02 -24.80
CA GLU A 175 -33.17 -43.54 -25.43
C GLU A 175 -34.12 -42.33 -25.58
N GLY A 176 -34.77 -41.97 -26.68
CA GLY A 176 -35.05 -42.60 -27.97
C GLY A 176 -36.47 -42.20 -28.40
N SER A 177 -36.68 -41.89 -29.69
CA SER A 177 -38.00 -41.74 -30.38
C SER A 177 -38.76 -40.41 -30.14
N ARG A 178 -39.44 -39.76 -31.10
CA ARG A 178 -40.04 -40.24 -32.36
C ARG A 178 -40.36 -39.07 -33.31
N ALA A 179 -40.47 -39.42 -34.59
CA ALA A 179 -40.73 -38.58 -35.75
C ALA A 179 -42.13 -37.94 -35.86
N GLY A 180 -42.23 -37.00 -36.79
CA GLY A 180 -43.44 -36.45 -37.43
C GLY A 180 -42.98 -35.34 -38.40
N GLU A 181 -42.55 -35.68 -39.60
CA GLU A 181 -43.34 -35.77 -40.85
C GLU A 181 -43.93 -34.43 -41.34
N GLU A 182 -43.66 -34.22 -42.63
CA GLU A 182 -44.02 -33.14 -43.54
C GLU A 182 -45.51 -32.81 -43.56
N GLU A 183 -45.84 -31.55 -43.91
CA GLU A 183 -46.62 -31.25 -45.12
C GLU A 183 -46.71 -29.73 -45.38
N ALA A 184 -46.32 -29.34 -46.61
CA ALA A 184 -46.96 -28.40 -47.55
C ALA A 184 -47.13 -26.91 -47.15
N GLU A 185 -47.15 -25.90 -48.03
CA GLU A 185 -47.05 -25.77 -49.49
C GLU A 185 -46.87 -24.26 -49.84
N GLU A 186 -46.28 -24.01 -51.02
CA GLU A 186 -46.53 -22.88 -51.96
C GLU A 186 -46.42 -21.40 -51.54
N ALA A 187 -45.42 -20.71 -52.13
CA ALA A 187 -45.61 -19.79 -53.28
C ALA A 187 -44.26 -19.39 -53.91
#